data_AF-A0A6A2ZAZ7-F1
#
_entry.id   AF-A0A6A2ZAZ7-F1
#
_cell.length_a   1.000
_cell.length_b   1.000
_cell.length_c   1.000
_cell.angle_alpha   90.00
_cell.angle_beta   90.00
_cell.angle_gamma   90.00
#
_symmetry.space_group_name_H-M   'P 1'
#
loop_
_entity.id
_entity.type
_entity.pdbx_description
1 polymer ?
#
loop_
_entity_poly.entity_id
_entity_poly.type
_entity_poly.pdbx_seq_one_letter_code
_entity_poly.pdbx_strand_id
1 'polypeptide(L)'
;MDLVDQCSDDMQSNAAEVVEMMKATAWCLQIEYARRPSMSTVVKLFEGSVDVEGNMNEEFLNGLTPEAMEAYSSIILPSMLSGPR
;
A
#
# COMPACT_ATOMS: atom_id res chain seq x y z
N MET A 1 -7.45 12.68 -1.22
CA MET A 1 -8.56 11.78 -0.81
C MET A 1 -8.31 11.45 0.64
N ASP A 2 -9.34 11.48 1.48
CA ASP A 2 -9.21 11.12 2.90
C ASP A 2 -9.06 9.59 3.01
N LEU A 3 -8.22 9.13 3.93
CA LEU A 3 -7.99 7.71 4.17
C LEU A 3 -9.15 7.08 4.97
N VAL A 4 -9.79 7.91 5.80
CA VAL A 4 -10.94 7.55 6.63
C VAL A 4 -12.16 8.27 6.06
N ASP A 5 -13.21 7.53 5.75
CA ASP A 5 -14.44 8.14 5.25
C ASP A 5 -15.18 8.88 6.37
N GLN A 6 -15.37 10.18 6.21
CA GLN A 6 -16.09 11.05 7.15
C GLN A 6 -17.61 10.78 7.16
N CYS A 7 -18.13 10.04 6.19
CA CYS A 7 -19.54 9.62 6.17
C CYS A 7 -19.78 8.31 6.93
N SER A 8 -18.72 7.62 7.38
CA SER A 8 -18.81 6.32 8.04
C SER A 8 -18.42 6.41 9.51
N ASP A 9 -19.39 6.26 10.40
CA ASP A 9 -19.17 6.30 11.85
C ASP A 9 -18.24 5.16 12.31
N ASP A 10 -18.35 3.99 11.68
CA ASP A 10 -17.49 2.83 11.97
C ASP A 10 -16.02 3.12 11.59
N MET A 11 -15.80 3.76 10.44
CA MET A 11 -14.44 4.12 10.02
C MET A 11 -13.86 5.24 10.88
N GLN A 12 -14.68 6.20 11.31
CA GLN A 12 -14.24 7.29 12.20
C GLN A 12 -13.91 6.79 13.60
N SER A 13 -14.75 5.93 14.18
CA SER A 13 -14.51 5.34 15.51
C SER A 13 -13.25 4.44 15.51
N ASN A 14 -12.94 3.82 14.37
CA ASN A 14 -11.80 2.92 14.20
C ASN A 14 -10.68 3.53 13.34
N ALA A 15 -10.57 4.86 13.31
CA ALA A 15 -9.68 5.58 12.37
C ALA A 15 -8.22 5.10 12.43
N ALA A 16 -7.70 4.80 13.62
CA ALA A 16 -6.33 4.31 13.78
C ALA A 16 -6.13 2.94 13.10
N GLU A 17 -7.05 2.00 13.29
CA GLU A 17 -7.01 0.66 12.69
C GLU A 17 -7.15 0.73 11.17
N VAL A 18 -8.02 1.62 10.66
CA VAL A 18 -8.18 1.87 9.23
C VAL A 18 -6.87 2.36 8.62
N VAL A 19 -6.21 3.32 9.28
CA VAL A 19 -4.91 3.84 8.83
C VAL A 19 -3.84 2.76 8.83
N GLU A 20 -3.77 1.94 9.87
CA GLU A 20 -2.82 0.83 9.97
C GLU A 20 -3.06 -0.22 8.86
N MET A 21 -4.32 -0.61 8.62
CA MET A 21 -4.67 -1.56 7.57
C MET A 21 -4.36 -1.02 6.17
N MET A 22 -4.53 0.29 5.96
CA MET A 22 -4.16 0.92 4.72
C MET A 22 -2.63 0.97 4.54
N LYS A 23 -1.85 1.23 5.61
CA LYS A 23 -0.39 1.11 5.61
C LYS A 23 0.04 -0.33 5.23
N ALA A 24 -0.58 -1.35 5.82
CA ALA A 24 -0.32 -2.74 5.49
C ALA A 24 -0.63 -3.07 4.02
N THR A 25 -1.76 -2.56 3.51
CA THR A 25 -2.16 -2.70 2.11
C THR A 25 -1.15 -2.04 1.18
N ALA A 26 -0.72 -0.84 1.50
CA ALA A 26 0.28 -0.09 0.73
C ALA A 26 1.63 -0.83 0.71
N TRP A 27 2.06 -1.40 1.84
CA TRP A 27 3.28 -2.21 1.93
C TRP A 27 3.22 -3.45 1.01
N CYS A 28 2.07 -4.13 0.94
CA CYS A 28 1.86 -5.28 0.05
C CYS A 28 1.83 -4.90 -1.44
N LEU A 29 1.38 -3.68 -1.74
CA LEU A 29 1.19 -3.17 -3.11
C LEU A 29 2.37 -2.33 -3.63
N GLN A 30 3.48 -2.25 -2.90
CA GLN A 30 4.66 -1.49 -3.33
C GLN A 30 5.11 -1.87 -4.75
N ILE A 31 5.54 -0.87 -5.52
CA ILE A 31 6.03 -1.04 -6.89
C ILE A 31 7.27 -1.93 -6.91
N GLU A 32 8.18 -1.71 -5.95
CA GLU A 32 9.37 -2.54 -5.81
C GLU A 32 9.03 -3.88 -5.15
N TYR A 33 8.95 -4.92 -5.97
CA TYR A 33 8.63 -6.29 -5.53
C TYR A 33 9.51 -6.79 -4.37
N ALA A 34 10.81 -6.47 -4.38
CA ALA A 34 11.75 -6.96 -3.37
C ALA A 34 11.47 -6.47 -1.94
N ARG A 35 10.67 -5.41 -1.80
CA ARG A 35 10.29 -4.82 -0.49
C ARG A 35 8.94 -5.31 0.02
N ARG A 36 8.19 -6.05 -0.81
CA ARG A 36 6.89 -6.60 -0.40
C ARG A 36 7.11 -7.62 0.71
N PRO A 37 6.28 -7.59 1.76
CA PRO A 37 6.39 -8.55 2.84
C PRO A 37 6.05 -9.95 2.36
N SER A 38 6.70 -10.96 2.95
CA SER A 38 6.22 -12.33 2.85
C SER A 38 4.89 -12.49 3.58
N MET A 39 4.06 -13.46 3.19
CA MET A 39 2.80 -13.75 3.89
C MET A 39 3.00 -14.01 5.38
N SER A 40 4.08 -14.67 5.78
CA SER A 40 4.38 -14.88 7.21
C SER A 40 4.60 -13.57 7.97
N THR A 41 5.14 -12.55 7.31
CA THR A 41 5.39 -11.23 7.91
C THR A 41 4.08 -10.45 8.05
N VAL A 42 3.20 -10.53 7.04
CA VAL A 42 1.86 -9.94 7.10
C VAL A 42 1.01 -10.56 8.22
N VAL A 43 1.09 -11.88 8.41
CA VAL A 43 0.40 -12.55 9.53
C VAL A 43 0.93 -12.07 10.87
N LYS A 44 2.25 -12.01 11.05
CA LYS A 44 2.87 -11.50 12.28
C LYS A 44 2.50 -10.04 12.58
N LEU A 45 2.33 -9.23 11.54
CA LEU A 45 1.82 -7.86 11.67
C LEU A 45 0.41 -7.87 12.27
N PHE A 46 -0.52 -8.65 11.72
CA PHE A 46 -1.89 -8.75 12.26
C PHE A 46 -1.95 -9.39 13.65
N GLU A 47 -0.97 -10.21 14.01
CA GLU A 47 -0.80 -10.76 15.36
C GLU A 47 -0.21 -9.73 16.36
N GLY A 48 0.14 -8.52 15.91
CA GLY A 48 0.74 -7.48 16.75
C GLY A 48 2.22 -7.72 17.10
N SER A 49 2.91 -8.59 16.36
CA SER A 49 4.31 -8.97 16.61
C SER A 49 5.33 -8.15 15.82
N VAL A 50 4.89 -7.41 14.79
CA VAL A 50 5.74 -6.62 13.88
C VAL A 50 5.02 -5.31 13.56
N ASP A 51 5.74 -4.20 13.50
CA ASP A 51 5.21 -2.89 13.09
C ASP A 51 5.49 -2.60 11.61
N VAL A 52 4.56 -1.90 10.93
CA VAL A 52 4.65 -1.56 9.50
C VAL A 52 5.64 -0.42 9.25
N GLU A 53 5.78 0.50 10.20
CA GLU A 53 6.45 1.78 9.99
C GLU A 53 7.97 1.63 9.73
N GLY A 54 8.61 0.64 10.35
CA GLY A 54 10.04 0.37 10.15
C GLY A 54 10.42 -0.21 8.78
N ASN A 55 9.44 -0.67 7.99
CA ASN A 55 9.72 -1.40 6.75
C ASN A 55 9.22 -0.70 5.47
N MET A 56 8.62 0.48 5.60
CA MET A 56 8.22 1.32 4.47
C MET A 56 9.19 2.50 4.33
N ASN A 57 9.65 2.79 3.10
CA ASN A 57 10.44 4.00 2.87
C ASN A 57 9.61 5.25 3.17
N GLU A 58 10.24 6.29 3.73
CA GLU A 58 9.62 7.60 3.93
C GLU A 58 9.05 8.17 2.62
N GLU A 59 9.68 7.86 1.49
CA GLU A 59 9.23 8.21 0.13
C GLU A 59 7.85 7.63 -0.21
N PHE A 60 7.56 6.41 0.29
CA PHE A 60 6.32 5.72 0.05
C PHE A 60 5.22 6.18 1.02
N LEU A 61 5.58 6.46 2.28
CA LEU A 61 4.69 7.16 3.22
C LEU A 61 4.30 8.55 2.68
N ASN A 62 5.25 9.28 2.10
CA ASN A 62 4.99 10.56 1.44
C ASN A 62 4.16 10.39 0.16
N GLY A 63 4.34 9.30 -0.60
CA GLY A 63 3.56 9.01 -1.81
C GLY A 63 2.09 8.63 -1.55
N LEU A 64 1.72 8.28 -0.31
CA LEU A 64 0.32 8.16 0.11
C LEU A 64 -0.38 9.52 0.23
N THR A 65 0.38 10.63 0.16
CA THR A 65 -0.20 11.95 -0.05
C THR A 65 -0.52 12.13 -1.55
N PRO A 66 -1.64 12.79 -1.91
CA PRO A 66 -2.27 12.70 -3.24
C PRO A 66 -1.48 13.33 -4.41
N GLU A 67 -0.22 13.70 -4.25
CA GLU A 67 0.50 14.51 -5.23
C GLU A 67 1.29 13.70 -6.29
N ALA A 68 1.51 12.40 -6.10
CA ALA A 68 2.56 11.69 -6.85
C ALA A 68 2.16 10.40 -7.62
N MET A 69 0.88 10.18 -7.94
CA MET A 69 0.44 8.92 -8.58
C MET A 69 0.29 8.95 -10.13
N GLU A 70 0.65 10.05 -10.81
CA GLU A 70 0.38 10.16 -12.26
C GLU A 70 1.46 9.60 -13.22
N ALA A 71 2.69 9.30 -12.78
CA ALA A 71 3.79 9.14 -13.75
C ALA A 71 4.06 7.71 -14.26
N TYR A 72 3.54 6.64 -13.63
CA TYR A 72 4.09 5.29 -13.83
C TYR A 72 3.20 4.31 -14.60
N SER A 73 1.93 4.64 -14.85
CA SER A 73 0.99 3.73 -15.54
C SER A 73 1.17 3.73 -17.08
N SER A 74 1.90 4.71 -17.63
CA SER A 74 1.94 4.94 -19.08
C SER A 74 2.94 4.09 -19.87
N ILE A 75 3.78 3.27 -19.23
CA ILE A 75 4.94 2.66 -19.93
C ILE A 75 4.68 1.22 -20.42
N ILE A 76 3.71 0.48 -19.87
CA ILE A 76 3.49 -0.90 -20.29
C ILE A 76 2.53 -0.96 -21.49
N LEU A 77 3.09 -0.93 -22.70
CA LEU A 77 2.33 -1.15 -23.92
C LEU A 77 2.03 -2.64 -24.15
N PRO A 78 0.78 -3.00 -24.49
CA PRO A 78 0.37 -4.40 -24.69
C PRO A 78 1.10 -5.10 -25.85
N SER A 79 1.75 -4.34 -26.74
CA SER A 79 2.58 -4.84 -27.83
C SER A 79 3.80 -5.64 -27.36
N MET A 80 4.30 -5.42 -26.14
CA MET A 80 5.42 -6.19 -25.56
C MET A 80 5.03 -7.61 -25.14
N LEU A 81 3.73 -7.88 -24.94
CA LEU A 81 3.22 -9.17 -24.46
C LEU A 81 2.73 -10.09 -25.60
N SER A 82 2.60 -9.57 -26.82
CA SER A 82 2.20 -10.34 -27.99
C SER A 82 3.43 -10.87 -28.73
N GLY A 83 4.21 -11.73 -28.07
CA GLY A 83 5.28 -12.50 -28.73
C GLY A 83 4.72 -13.48 -29.78
N PRO A 84 5.56 -14.02 -30.69
CA PRO A 84 5.10 -14.87 -31.80
C PRO A 84 4.48 -16.17 -31.30
N ARG A 85 3.41 -16.62 -31.97
CA ARG A 85 2.76 -17.93 -31.75
C ARG A 85 3.43 -19.03 -32.55
#